data_AF-A0A519S636-F1
#
_entry.id   AF-A0A519S636-F1
#
_cell.length_a   1.000
_cell.length_b   1.000
_cell.length_c   1.000
_cell.angle_alpha   90.00
_cell.angle_beta   90.00
_cell.angle_gamma   90.00
#
_symmetry.space_group_name_H-M   'P 1'
#
loop_
_entity.id
_entity.type
_entity.pdbx_description
1 polymer ?
#
loop_
_entity_poly.entity_id
_entity_poly.type
_entity_poly.pdbx_seq_one_letter_code
_entity_poly.pdbx_strand_id
1 'polypeptide(L)'
;MSRPAAAPPWYYRWLAAPLLAVAHLPFPVLYLVARGIYLLLAYGLRYRQRVVLDNLRHAFPEKSEVEVRRIGRQFYWHFAQVLVEILKMAAISPVELSRRVRFANADSFPGRH
;
A
#
# COMPACT_ATOMS: atom_id res chain seq x y z
N MET A 1 19.36 5.94 36.29
CA MET A 1 18.23 6.90 36.34
C MET A 1 17.77 7.13 34.89
N SER A 2 16.70 6.46 34.47
CA SER A 2 16.22 6.49 33.08
C SER A 2 15.40 7.77 32.87
N ARG A 3 15.80 8.63 31.91
CA ARG A 3 15.00 9.81 31.54
C ARG A 3 13.60 9.36 31.10
N PRO A 4 12.51 9.95 31.59
CA PRO A 4 11.20 9.68 31.02
C PRO A 4 11.20 10.15 29.56
N ALA A 5 10.78 9.28 28.64
CA ALA A 5 10.64 9.65 27.24
C ALA A 5 9.67 10.83 27.14
N ALA A 6 10.12 11.93 26.55
CA ALA A 6 9.27 13.10 26.35
C ALA A 6 8.06 12.73 25.49
N ALA A 7 6.86 13.13 25.91
CA ALA A 7 5.66 12.91 25.13
C ALA A 7 5.81 13.54 23.74
N PRO A 8 5.36 12.86 22.66
CA PRO A 8 5.50 13.40 21.31
C PRO A 8 4.75 14.73 21.19
N PRO A 9 5.30 15.69 20.43
CA PRO A 9 4.68 17.00 20.23
C PRO A 9 3.24 16.90 19.72
N TRP A 10 2.38 17.85 20.09
CA TRP A 10 0.95 17.85 19.76
C TRP A 10 0.66 17.76 18.26
N TYR A 11 1.55 18.27 17.39
CA TYR A 11 1.39 18.23 15.94
C TYR A 11 1.46 16.79 15.36
N TYR A 12 2.09 15.85 16.07
CA TYR A 12 2.07 14.43 15.68
C TYR A 12 0.64 13.88 15.66
N ARG A 13 -0.26 14.39 16.50
CA ARG A 13 -1.67 13.97 16.51
C ARG A 13 -2.38 14.39 15.22
N TRP A 14 -2.07 15.57 14.69
CA TRP A 14 -2.62 16.03 13.40
C TRP A 14 -2.05 15.27 12.21
N LEU A 15 -0.81 14.78 12.31
CA LEU A 15 -0.22 13.92 11.29
C LEU A 15 -0.82 12.49 11.34
N ALA A 16 -1.01 11.94 12.54
CA ALA A 16 -1.46 10.56 12.76
C ALA A 16 -2.99 10.39 12.63
N ALA A 17 -3.78 11.38 13.00
CA ALA A 17 -5.24 11.32 12.96
C ALA A 17 -5.81 10.95 11.56
N PRO A 18 -5.38 11.56 10.44
CA PRO A 18 -5.89 11.17 9.12
C PRO A 18 -5.46 9.76 8.72
N LEU A 19 -4.26 9.32 9.12
CA LEU A 19 -3.77 7.95 8.87
C LEU A 19 -4.63 6.90 9.61
N LEU A 20 -4.93 7.13 10.89
CA LEU A 20 -5.82 6.28 11.69
C LEU A 20 -7.26 6.32 11.17
N ALA A 21 -7.74 7.50 10.76
CA ALA A 21 -9.08 7.63 10.19
C ALA A 21 -9.21 6.76 8.94
N VAL A 22 -8.30 6.92 7.96
CA VAL A 22 -8.26 6.15 6.70
C VAL A 22 -8.26 4.64 6.98
N ALA A 23 -7.49 4.19 7.96
CA ALA A 23 -7.36 2.78 8.25
C ALA A 23 -8.61 2.15 8.88
N HIS A 24 -9.51 2.93 9.50
CA HIS A 24 -10.80 2.43 9.99
C HIS A 24 -11.91 2.39 8.93
N LEU A 25 -11.70 2.92 7.72
CA LEU A 25 -12.73 2.90 6.69
C LEU A 25 -13.07 1.49 6.17
N PRO A 26 -14.31 1.26 5.73
CA PRO A 26 -14.70 0.03 5.05
C PRO A 26 -14.02 -0.06 3.67
N PHE A 27 -13.76 -1.30 3.22
CA PHE A 27 -13.04 -1.59 1.97
C PHE A 27 -13.53 -0.82 0.73
N PRO A 28 -14.84 -0.63 0.49
CA PRO A 28 -15.32 0.12 -0.67
C PRO A 28 -14.81 1.56 -0.73
N VAL A 29 -14.73 2.24 0.43
CA VAL A 29 -14.23 3.62 0.47
C VAL A 29 -12.71 3.66 0.32
N LEU A 30 -12.02 2.66 0.85
CA LEU A 30 -10.59 2.50 0.62
C LEU A 30 -10.27 2.31 -0.88
N TYR A 31 -11.10 1.58 -1.63
CA TYR A 31 -10.96 1.51 -3.09
C TYR A 31 -11.21 2.85 -3.80
N LEU A 32 -12.07 3.72 -3.26
CA LEU A 32 -12.24 5.08 -3.77
C LEU A 32 -10.98 5.95 -3.51
N VAL A 33 -10.37 5.80 -2.34
CA VAL A 33 -9.09 6.44 -2.02
C VAL A 33 -7.99 5.93 -2.96
N ALA A 34 -7.92 4.62 -3.22
CA ALA A 34 -7.00 4.03 -4.18
C ALA A 34 -7.20 4.60 -5.59
N ARG A 35 -8.46 4.85 -6.01
CA ARG A 35 -8.74 5.55 -7.28
C ARG A 35 -8.20 6.97 -7.30
N GLY A 36 -8.35 7.73 -6.22
CA GLY A 36 -7.78 9.07 -6.10
C GLY A 36 -6.25 9.07 -6.20
N ILE A 37 -5.59 8.17 -5.46
CA ILE A 37 -4.12 7.99 -5.51
C ILE A 37 -3.69 7.59 -6.91
N TYR A 38 -4.39 6.64 -7.55
CA TYR A 38 -4.13 6.23 -8.92
C TYR A 38 -4.18 7.42 -9.88
N LEU A 39 -5.23 8.25 -9.82
CA LEU A 39 -5.35 9.42 -10.69
C LEU A 39 -4.20 10.42 -10.45
N LEU A 40 -3.86 10.67 -9.19
CA LEU A 40 -2.75 11.55 -8.83
C LEU A 40 -1.42 11.03 -9.41
N LEU A 41 -1.13 9.73 -9.26
CA LEU A 41 0.11 9.13 -9.74
C LEU A 41 0.16 9.05 -11.27
N ALA A 42 -0.92 8.63 -11.91
CA ALA A 42 -0.99 8.39 -13.34
C ALA A 42 -1.06 9.68 -14.17
N TYR A 43 -1.67 10.75 -13.64
CA TYR A 43 -1.91 11.99 -14.37
C TYR A 43 -1.22 13.23 -13.75
N GLY A 44 -0.97 13.24 -12.44
CA GLY A 44 -0.34 14.37 -11.75
C GLY A 44 1.19 14.36 -11.77
N LEU A 45 1.83 13.17 -11.77
CA LEU A 45 3.30 13.04 -11.69
C LEU A 45 3.92 12.52 -13.00
N ARG A 46 3.86 13.33 -14.06
CA ARG A 46 4.40 13.02 -15.41
C ARG A 46 5.86 12.54 -15.40
N TYR A 47 6.70 13.04 -14.50
CA TYR A 47 8.10 12.59 -14.37
C TYR A 47 8.19 11.12 -13.92
N ARG A 48 7.40 10.73 -12.91
CA ARG A 48 7.41 9.34 -12.41
C ARG A 48 6.91 8.36 -13.45
N GLN A 49 6.00 8.80 -14.32
CA GLN A 49 5.53 8.01 -15.45
C GLN A 49 6.67 7.66 -16.42
N ARG A 50 7.58 8.59 -16.69
CA ARG A 50 8.74 8.32 -17.57
C ARG A 50 9.65 7.25 -16.97
N VAL A 51 9.98 7.37 -15.69
CA VAL A 51 10.86 6.41 -15.00
C VAL A 51 10.24 5.01 -14.98
N VAL A 52 8.93 4.89 -14.70
CA VAL A 52 8.25 3.59 -14.73
C VAL A 52 8.24 2.99 -16.13
N LEU A 53 7.94 3.78 -17.17
CA LEU A 53 7.97 3.28 -18.55
C LEU A 53 9.37 2.87 -18.99
N ASP A 54 10.39 3.62 -18.60
CA ASP A 54 11.79 3.30 -18.91
C ASP A 54 12.24 2.00 -18.23
N ASN A 55 11.91 1.84 -16.94
CA ASN A 55 12.15 0.59 -16.22
C ASN A 55 11.42 -0.59 -16.86
N LEU A 56 10.17 -0.41 -17.30
CA LEU A 56 9.40 -1.47 -17.95
C LEU A 56 9.97 -1.85 -19.33
N ARG A 57 10.50 -0.89 -20.09
CA ARG A 57 11.19 -1.17 -21.37
C ARG A 57 12.46 -1.99 -21.15
N HIS A 58 13.22 -1.67 -20.11
CA HIS A 58 14.41 -2.44 -19.77
C HIS A 58 14.08 -3.83 -19.20
N ALA A 59 13.01 -3.94 -18.42
CA ALA A 59 12.61 -5.22 -17.83
C ALA A 59 11.88 -6.15 -18.81
N PHE A 60 11.21 -5.59 -19.82
CA PHE A 60 10.45 -6.32 -20.84
C PHE A 60 10.76 -5.80 -22.25
N PRO A 61 12.01 -5.95 -22.73
CA PRO A 61 12.44 -5.43 -24.03
C PRO A 61 11.69 -6.04 -25.22
N GLU A 62 11.10 -7.22 -25.06
CA GLU A 62 10.30 -7.91 -26.07
C GLU A 62 8.87 -7.37 -26.21
N LYS A 63 8.43 -6.48 -25.31
CA LYS A 63 7.07 -5.95 -25.30
C LYS A 63 6.92 -4.70 -26.15
N SER A 64 5.80 -4.60 -26.85
CA SER A 64 5.47 -3.40 -27.63
C SER A 64 5.22 -2.18 -26.72
N GLU A 65 5.41 -0.98 -27.25
CA GLU A 65 5.12 0.28 -26.53
C GLU A 65 3.67 0.35 -26.02
N VAL A 66 2.72 -0.28 -26.71
CA VAL A 66 1.31 -0.34 -26.28
C VAL A 66 1.16 -1.23 -25.05
N GLU A 67 1.81 -2.40 -25.03
CA GLU A 67 1.83 -3.29 -23.88
C GLU A 67 2.53 -2.66 -22.68
N VAL A 68 3.71 -2.05 -22.89
CA VAL A 68 4.47 -1.36 -21.84
C VAL A 68 3.61 -0.27 -21.18
N ARG A 69 2.89 0.54 -21.98
CA ARG A 69 1.98 1.55 -21.44
C ARG A 69 0.79 0.95 -20.70
N ARG A 70 0.26 -0.19 -21.16
CA ARG A 70 -0.83 -0.91 -20.47
C ARG A 70 -0.36 -1.42 -19.11
N ILE A 71 0.82 -2.06 -19.07
CA ILE A 71 1.44 -2.56 -17.84
C ILE A 71 1.74 -1.40 -16.89
N GLY A 72 2.27 -0.28 -17.38
CA GLY A 72 2.50 0.91 -16.56
C GLY A 72 1.23 1.47 -15.91
N ARG A 73 0.10 1.50 -16.63
CA ARG A 73 -1.19 1.90 -16.03
C ARG A 73 -1.67 0.91 -14.97
N GLN A 74 -1.53 -0.39 -15.22
CA GLN A 74 -1.88 -1.43 -14.25
C GLN A 74 -0.98 -1.37 -13.02
N PHE A 75 0.31 -1.10 -13.20
CA PHE A 75 1.26 -0.89 -12.11
C PHE A 75 0.80 0.23 -11.16
N TYR A 76 0.40 1.40 -11.69
CA TYR A 76 -0.09 2.49 -10.83
C TYR A 76 -1.37 2.15 -10.09
N TRP A 77 -2.28 1.42 -10.73
CA TRP A 77 -3.50 0.97 -10.07
C TRP A 77 -3.18 -0.01 -8.92
N HIS A 78 -2.37 -1.02 -9.19
CA HIS A 78 -1.96 -1.99 -8.17
C HIS A 78 -1.16 -1.34 -7.05
N PHE A 79 -0.26 -0.42 -7.36
CA PHE A 79 0.50 0.32 -6.35
C PHE A 79 -0.42 1.13 -5.44
N ALA A 80 -1.44 1.79 -5.98
CA ALA A 80 -2.43 2.51 -5.19
C ALA A 80 -3.26 1.57 -4.29
N GLN A 81 -3.64 0.39 -4.79
CA GLN A 81 -4.33 -0.62 -4.00
C GLN A 81 -3.46 -1.13 -2.84
N VAL A 82 -2.21 -1.52 -3.12
CA VAL A 82 -1.26 -2.00 -2.11
C VAL A 82 -0.98 -0.94 -1.05
N LEU A 83 -0.82 0.33 -1.44
CA LEU A 83 -0.62 1.41 -0.47
C LEU A 83 -1.81 1.55 0.50
N VAL A 84 -3.03 1.45 -0.03
CA VAL A 84 -4.24 1.47 0.79
C VAL A 84 -4.37 0.24 1.67
N GLU A 85 -3.97 -0.95 1.18
CA GLU A 85 -3.92 -2.17 1.98
C GLU A 85 -2.91 -2.08 3.13
N ILE A 86 -1.73 -1.52 2.88
CA ILE A 86 -0.72 -1.26 3.93
C ILE A 86 -1.28 -0.31 4.98
N LEU A 87 -1.95 0.77 4.58
CA LEU A 87 -2.59 1.69 5.52
C LEU A 87 -3.69 1.00 6.34
N LYS A 88 -4.48 0.14 5.70
CA LYS A 88 -5.50 -0.68 6.38
C LYS A 88 -4.86 -1.62 7.40
N MET A 89 -3.74 -2.27 7.05
CA MET A 89 -2.98 -3.13 7.97
C MET A 89 -2.35 -2.34 9.12
N ALA A 90 -1.92 -1.10 8.89
CA ALA A 90 -1.32 -0.28 9.93
C ALA A 90 -2.28 0.12 11.07
N ALA A 91 -3.61 0.10 10.84
CA ALA A 91 -4.59 0.26 11.93
C ALA A 91 -5.58 -0.89 12.09
N ILE A 92 -5.28 -2.05 11.49
CA ILE A 92 -6.05 -3.25 11.80
C ILE A 92 -5.74 -3.66 13.24
N SER A 93 -6.77 -3.94 14.03
CA SER A 93 -6.56 -4.47 15.37
C SER A 93 -6.02 -5.91 15.26
N PRO A 94 -5.23 -6.40 16.25
CA PRO A 94 -4.78 -7.79 16.29
C PRO A 94 -5.94 -8.80 16.18
N VAL A 95 -7.12 -8.43 16.69
CA VAL A 95 -8.36 -9.23 16.67
C VAL A 95 -8.97 -9.31 15.27
N GLU A 96 -8.84 -8.27 14.46
CA GLU A 96 -9.36 -8.27 13.09
C GLU A 96 -8.36 -8.87 12.09
N LEU A 97 -7.05 -8.76 12.39
CA LEU A 97 -5.99 -9.46 11.67
C LEU A 97 -6.15 -10.98 11.79
N SER A 98 -6.36 -11.50 13.00
CA SER A 98 -6.51 -12.94 13.24
C SER A 98 -7.75 -13.55 12.58
N ARG A 99 -8.82 -12.77 12.35
CA ARG A 99 -10.01 -13.21 11.59
C ARG A 99 -9.78 -13.30 10.08
N ARG A 100 -8.82 -12.55 9.55
CA ARG A 100 -8.56 -12.42 8.10
C ARG A 100 -7.35 -13.23 7.63
N VAL A 101 -6.37 -13.45 8.50
CA VAL A 101 -5.21 -14.31 8.22
C VAL A 101 -5.65 -15.76 8.35
N ARG A 102 -5.89 -16.42 7.22
CA ARG A 102 -5.94 -17.88 7.16
C ARG A 102 -4.56 -18.38 6.79
N PHE A 103 -3.90 -19.09 7.70
CA PHE A 103 -2.64 -19.76 7.41
C PHE A 103 -2.92 -20.88 6.42
N ALA A 104 -2.53 -20.68 5.16
CA ALA A 104 -2.78 -21.66 4.10
C ALA A 104 -1.91 -22.93 4.22
N ASN A 105 -0.94 -22.98 5.14
CA ASN A 105 -0.02 -24.10 5.35
C ASN A 105 0.40 -24.25 6.83
N ALA A 106 -0.57 -24.32 7.75
CA ALA A 106 -0.25 -24.60 9.16
C ALA A 106 0.26 -26.06 9.37
N ASP A 107 -0.07 -26.96 8.44
CA ASP A 107 0.17 -28.40 8.56
C ASP A 107 1.55 -28.85 8.04
N SER A 108 2.35 -27.94 7.47
CA SER A 108 3.63 -28.27 6.83
C SER A 108 4.86 -28.03 7.72
N PHE A 109 4.69 -27.84 9.03
CA PHE A 109 5.79 -27.76 9.99
C PHE A 109 5.94 -29.09 10.77
N PRO A 110 6.65 -30.10 10.23
CA PRO A 110 7.04 -31.26 11.00
C PRO A 110 8.23 -30.86 11.89
N GLY A 111 7.96 -30.66 13.18
CA GLY A 111 9.04 -30.58 14.16
C GLY A 111 8.75 -29.71 15.36
N ARG A 112 7.93 -30.20 16.30
CA ARG A 112 8.16 -30.12 17.75
C ARG A 112 7.47 -31.30 18.43
N HIS A 113 8.21 -32.41 18.54
CA HIS A 113 8.18 -33.25 19.73
C HIS A 113 9.41 -32.88 20.56
#